data_AF-A0A022QKY6-F1
#
_entry.id   AF-A0A022QKY6-F1
#
_cell.length_a   1.000
_cell.length_b   1.000
_cell.length_c   1.000
_cell.angle_alpha   90.00
_cell.angle_beta   90.00
_cell.angle_gamma   90.00
#
_symmetry.space_group_name_H-M   'P 1'
#
loop_
_entity.id
_entity.type
_entity.pdbx_description
1 polymer ?
#
loop_
_entity_poly.entity_id
_entity_poly.type
_entity_poly.pdbx_seq_one_letter_code
_entity_poly.pdbx_strand_id
1 'polypeptide(L)'
;MTISDALNHETCNRLSVDVSAIVVSVEFRIAPKSRLPSQYDDAMDAVLWVKSQAADRGDKWIRDHGDLDRCYLYGVSCGANIVFNTALRMMEMKPPPMRVAGVVLNQPFFGGKKRTKSELSPVEISR
;
A
#
# COMPACT_ATOMS: atom_id res chain seq x y z
N MET A 1 16.48 -11.20 -2.30
CA MET A 1 15.23 -11.79 -2.79
C MET A 1 14.82 -12.90 -1.84
N THR A 2 13.84 -12.62 -1.01
CA THR A 2 13.19 -13.57 -0.11
C THR A 2 12.02 -14.25 -0.82
N ILE A 3 11.50 -15.35 -0.27
CA ILE A 3 10.28 -16.01 -0.79
C ILE A 3 9.09 -15.04 -0.76
N SER A 4 9.03 -14.15 0.23
CA SER A 4 7.98 -13.12 0.31
C SER A 4 8.05 -12.16 -0.87
N ASP A 5 9.25 -11.80 -1.33
CA ASP A 5 9.43 -10.87 -2.46
C ASP A 5 8.89 -11.50 -3.75
N ALA A 6 9.14 -12.80 -3.96
CA ALA A 6 8.65 -13.54 -5.11
C ALA A 6 7.12 -13.63 -5.13
N LEU A 7 6.50 -13.93 -3.98
CA LEU A 7 5.03 -13.98 -3.86
C LEU A 7 4.38 -12.60 -4.07
N ASN A 8 4.99 -11.55 -3.54
CA ASN A 8 4.54 -10.17 -3.74
C ASN A 8 4.66 -9.78 -5.22
N HIS A 9 5.78 -10.10 -5.87
CA HIS A 9 5.99 -9.82 -7.28
C HIS A 9 4.94 -10.51 -8.17
N GLU A 10 4.71 -11.81 -7.96
CA GLU A 10 3.69 -12.56 -8.71
C GLU A 10 2.29 -11.98 -8.49
N THR A 11 1.96 -11.63 -7.25
CA THR A 11 0.67 -11.01 -6.93
C THR A 11 0.51 -9.65 -7.61
N CYS A 12 1.55 -8.81 -7.62
CA CYS A 12 1.55 -7.51 -8.30
C CYS A 12 1.41 -7.65 -9.81
N ASN A 13 2.08 -8.64 -10.43
CA ASN A 13 1.97 -8.91 -11.86
C ASN A 13 0.57 -9.36 -12.25
N ARG A 14 -0.05 -10.23 -11.45
CA ARG A 14 -1.44 -10.64 -11.70
C ARG A 14 -2.41 -9.47 -11.52
N LEU A 15 -2.25 -8.72 -10.44
CA LEU A 15 -3.07 -7.55 -10.17
C LEU A 15 -3.01 -6.53 -11.29
N SER A 16 -1.81 -6.23 -11.82
CA SER A 16 -1.64 -5.23 -12.89
C SER A 16 -2.37 -5.61 -14.17
N VAL A 17 -2.44 -6.91 -14.50
CA VAL A 17 -3.22 -7.43 -15.63
C VAL A 17 -4.72 -7.36 -15.32
N ASP A 18 -5.13 -7.88 -14.17
CA ASP A 18 -6.55 -8.00 -13.81
C ASP A 18 -7.27 -6.64 -13.72
N VAL A 19 -6.59 -5.61 -13.21
CA VAL A 19 -7.16 -4.26 -13.06
C VAL A 19 -6.68 -3.27 -14.12
N SER A 20 -5.80 -3.71 -15.04
CA SER A 20 -5.19 -2.86 -16.08
C SER A 20 -4.64 -1.55 -15.53
N ALA A 21 -3.74 -1.64 -14.54
CA ALA A 21 -3.12 -0.49 -13.90
C ALA A 21 -1.61 -0.67 -13.67
N ILE A 22 -0.90 0.45 -13.56
CA ILE A 22 0.50 0.47 -13.09
C ILE A 22 0.50 0.14 -11.59
N VAL A 23 1.22 -0.92 -11.21
CA VAL A 23 1.39 -1.32 -9.82
C VAL A 23 2.78 -0.90 -9.35
N VAL A 24 2.83 0.00 -8.37
CA VAL A 24 4.07 0.40 -7.69
C VAL A 24 4.15 -0.34 -6.36
N SER A 25 4.95 -1.41 -6.33
CA SER A 25 5.21 -2.16 -5.09
C SER A 25 6.34 -1.50 -4.30
N VAL A 26 6.06 -1.10 -3.06
CA VAL A 26 6.98 -0.31 -2.24
C VAL A 26 7.78 -1.24 -1.32
N GLU A 27 9.10 -1.23 -1.47
CA GLU A 27 10.02 -1.84 -0.51
C GLU A 27 10.30 -0.85 0.62
N PHE A 28 9.63 -1.06 1.76
CA PHE A 28 9.78 -0.22 2.96
C PHE A 28 10.70 -0.86 4.00
N ARG A 29 11.24 -0.05 4.92
CA ARG A 29 12.12 -0.51 6.00
C ARG A 29 11.41 -1.52 6.91
N ILE A 30 12.16 -2.46 7.49
CA ILE A 30 11.58 -3.58 8.24
C ILE A 30 11.93 -3.53 9.73
N ALA A 31 10.94 -3.80 10.58
CA ALA A 31 11.12 -3.99 12.02
C ALA A 31 11.82 -5.34 12.32
N PRO A 32 12.64 -5.45 13.38
CA PRO A 32 12.82 -4.47 14.46
C PRO A 32 13.88 -3.40 14.17
N LYS A 33 14.63 -3.49 13.06
CA LYS A 33 15.72 -2.54 12.73
C LYS A 33 15.22 -1.11 12.53
N SER A 34 14.04 -0.96 11.91
CA SER A 34 13.33 0.31 11.83
C SER A 34 11.89 0.08 12.29
N ARG A 35 11.54 0.56 13.48
CA ARG A 35 10.19 0.42 14.04
C ARG A 35 9.25 1.48 13.45
N LEU A 36 7.95 1.28 13.64
CA LEU A 36 6.96 2.32 13.33
C LEU A 36 7.33 3.63 14.04
N PRO A 37 7.16 4.81 13.39
CA PRO A 37 6.40 5.04 12.17
C PRO A 37 7.17 4.95 10.84
N SER A 38 8.42 4.45 10.82
CA SER A 38 9.29 4.50 9.63
C SER A 38 8.66 3.96 8.33
N GLN A 39 7.86 2.90 8.43
CA GLN A 39 7.14 2.32 7.29
C GLN A 39 6.05 3.25 6.73
N TYR A 40 5.40 4.04 7.59
CA TYR A 40 4.42 5.02 7.16
C TYR A 40 5.09 6.19 6.43
N ASP A 41 6.30 6.55 6.86
CA ASP A 41 7.10 7.58 6.22
C ASP A 41 7.58 7.11 4.84
N ASP A 42 8.10 5.87 4.74
CA ASP A 42 8.51 5.28 3.44
C ASP A 42 7.34 5.20 2.44
N ALA A 43 6.14 4.85 2.92
CA ALA A 43 4.95 4.80 2.08
C ALA A 43 4.52 6.21 1.61
N MET A 44 4.65 7.23 2.47
CA MET A 44 4.38 8.62 2.05
C MET A 44 5.41 9.11 1.04
N ASP A 45 6.70 8.82 1.26
CA ASP A 45 7.77 9.15 0.35
C ASP A 45 7.54 8.49 -1.01
N ALA A 46 7.11 7.24 -1.05
CA ALA A 46 6.76 6.55 -2.29
C ALA A 46 5.58 7.21 -3.03
N VAL A 47 4.53 7.63 -2.32
CA VAL A 47 3.40 8.35 -2.94
C VAL A 47 3.85 9.68 -3.54
N LEU A 48 4.65 10.46 -2.81
CA LEU A 48 5.21 11.72 -3.31
C LEU A 48 6.19 11.51 -4.46
N TRP A 49 6.95 10.41 -4.42
CA TRP A 49 7.80 10.00 -5.52
C TRP A 49 6.98 9.70 -6.78
N VAL A 50 5.92 8.89 -6.70
CA VAL A 50 5.04 8.60 -7.85
C VAL A 50 4.48 9.88 -8.45
N LYS A 51 4.02 10.82 -7.61
CA LYS A 51 3.57 12.15 -8.06
C LYS A 51 4.66 12.86 -8.85
N SER A 52 5.90 12.89 -8.36
CA SER A 52 7.02 13.52 -9.06
C SER A 52 7.38 12.84 -10.38
N GLN A 53 7.12 11.54 -10.51
CA GLN A 53 7.43 10.76 -11.72
C GLN A 53 6.48 11.04 -12.90
N ALA A 54 5.36 11.73 -12.67
CA ALA A 54 4.47 12.15 -13.76
C ALA A 54 4.99 13.38 -14.54
N ALA A 55 6.10 14.00 -14.10
CA ALA A 55 6.71 15.12 -14.81
C ALA A 55 7.48 14.65 -16.07
N ASP A 56 7.82 15.58 -16.97
CA ASP A 56 8.47 15.30 -18.27
C ASP A 56 9.72 14.40 -18.18
N ARG A 57 10.48 14.49 -17.08
CA ARG A 57 11.71 13.72 -16.83
C ARG A 57 11.55 12.55 -15.86
N GLY A 58 10.31 12.20 -15.50
CA GLY A 58 10.05 11.10 -14.59
C GLY A 58 10.08 9.72 -15.27
N ASP A 59 9.74 8.69 -14.49
CA ASP A 59 9.61 7.32 -14.99
C ASP A 59 8.69 7.24 -16.21
N LYS A 60 9.15 6.57 -17.27
CA LYS A 60 8.44 6.50 -18.55
C LYS A 60 7.05 5.89 -18.44
N TRP A 61 6.85 4.88 -17.59
CA TRP A 61 5.55 4.24 -17.47
C TRP A 61 4.58 5.13 -16.72
N ILE A 62 5.02 5.75 -15.63
CA ILE A 62 4.18 6.66 -14.84
C ILE A 62 3.86 7.93 -15.64
N ARG A 63 4.83 8.52 -16.34
CA ARG A 63 4.63 9.72 -17.16
C ARG A 63 3.70 9.46 -18.35
N ASP A 64 3.95 8.38 -19.10
CA ASP A 64 3.27 8.16 -20.39
C ASP A 64 1.94 7.41 -20.25
N HIS A 65 1.74 6.66 -19.15
CA HIS A 65 0.56 5.81 -18.94
C HIS A 65 -0.11 5.99 -17.58
N GLY A 66 0.50 6.71 -16.63
CA GLY A 66 -0.08 6.93 -15.31
C GLY A 66 -1.18 7.98 -15.32
N ASP A 67 -2.20 7.75 -14.51
CA ASP A 67 -3.31 8.68 -14.30
C ASP A 67 -3.34 9.13 -12.83
N LEU A 68 -2.84 10.33 -12.59
CA LEU A 68 -2.74 10.90 -11.24
C LEU A 68 -4.11 11.23 -10.62
N ASP A 69 -5.17 11.21 -11.41
CA ASP A 69 -6.55 11.41 -10.97
C ASP A 69 -7.21 10.09 -10.52
N ARG A 70 -6.61 8.95 -10.88
CA ARG A 70 -7.08 7.58 -10.55
C ARG A 70 -6.03 6.78 -9.79
N CYS A 71 -5.43 7.38 -8.75
CA CYS A 71 -4.51 6.66 -7.87
C CYS A 71 -5.25 5.89 -6.77
N TYR A 72 -4.82 4.66 -6.49
CA TYR A 72 -5.37 3.82 -5.43
C TYR A 72 -4.26 3.37 -4.49
N LEU A 73 -4.53 3.35 -3.19
CA LEU A 73 -3.63 2.76 -2.21
C LEU A 73 -4.10 1.34 -1.88
N TYR A 74 -3.22 0.35 -2.02
CA TYR A 74 -3.54 -1.06 -1.79
C TYR A 74 -2.54 -1.70 -0.84
N GLY A 75 -3.02 -2.49 0.12
CA GLY A 75 -2.17 -3.26 1.01
C GLY A 75 -2.85 -4.53 1.52
N VAL A 76 -2.04 -5.46 2.00
CA VAL A 76 -2.47 -6.73 2.62
C VAL A 76 -1.88 -6.83 4.03
N SER A 77 -2.65 -7.27 5.02
CA SER A 77 -2.16 -7.50 6.39
C SER A 77 -1.46 -6.26 6.98
N CYS A 78 -0.16 -6.34 7.33
CA CYS A 78 0.61 -5.19 7.80
C CYS A 78 0.72 -4.07 6.76
N GLY A 79 0.75 -4.40 5.46
CA GLY A 79 0.73 -3.41 4.39
C GLY A 79 -0.57 -2.62 4.34
N ALA A 80 -1.71 -3.25 4.66
CA ALA A 80 -2.98 -2.55 4.77
C ALA A 80 -3.03 -1.61 5.98
N ASN A 81 -2.34 -1.94 7.08
CA ASN A 81 -2.15 -1.01 8.19
C ASN A 81 -1.33 0.24 7.76
N ILE A 82 -0.26 0.03 7.00
CA ILE A 82 0.55 1.12 6.43
C ILE A 82 -0.33 2.00 5.53
N VAL A 83 -1.04 1.39 4.57
CA VAL A 83 -1.93 2.08 3.64
C VAL A 83 -3.01 2.88 4.36
N PHE A 84 -3.61 2.35 5.43
CA PHE A 84 -4.58 3.08 6.24
C PHE A 84 -3.97 4.37 6.80
N ASN A 85 -2.77 4.31 7.40
CA ASN A 85 -2.10 5.48 7.95
C ASN A 85 -1.64 6.46 6.85
N THR A 86 -1.16 5.96 5.71
CA THR A 86 -0.82 6.77 4.52
C THR A 86 -2.05 7.50 3.99
N ALA A 87 -3.20 6.85 3.93
CA ALA A 87 -4.45 7.45 3.47
C ALA A 87 -4.89 8.61 4.37
N LEU A 88 -4.79 8.46 5.71
CA LEU A 88 -5.07 9.55 6.65
C LEU A 88 -4.18 10.76 6.38
N ARG A 89 -2.86 10.56 6.21
CA ARG A 89 -1.91 11.64 5.89
C ARG A 89 -2.20 12.30 4.54
N MET A 90 -2.57 11.50 3.53
CA MET A 90 -2.93 12.02 2.20
C MET A 90 -4.22 12.86 2.20
N MET A 91 -5.19 12.54 3.07
CA MET A 91 -6.40 13.35 3.23
C MET A 91 -6.11 14.75 3.78
N GLU A 92 -5.06 14.89 4.60
CA GLU A 92 -4.62 16.19 5.13
C GLU A 92 -3.79 16.95 4.09
N MET A 93 -2.83 16.28 3.45
CA MET A 93 -1.87 16.93 2.53
C MET A 93 -2.46 17.28 1.16
N LYS A 94 -3.34 16.43 0.61
CA LYS A 94 -3.97 16.54 -0.72
C LYS A 94 -3.03 17.10 -1.80
N PRO A 95 -1.89 16.45 -2.11
CA PRO A 95 -0.83 17.06 -2.90
C PRO A 95 -1.16 17.12 -4.41
N PRO A 96 -1.59 18.27 -4.98
CA PRO A 96 -1.96 18.34 -6.39
C PRO A 96 -0.73 18.13 -7.30
N PRO A 97 -0.87 17.49 -8.47
CA PRO A 97 -2.13 17.10 -9.12
C PRO A 97 -2.63 15.69 -8.74
N MET A 98 -2.02 15.01 -7.76
CA MET A 98 -2.40 13.65 -7.41
C MET A 98 -3.67 13.59 -6.57
N ARG A 99 -4.60 12.72 -6.94
CA ARG A 99 -5.81 12.36 -6.20
C ARG A 99 -5.84 10.88 -5.89
N VAL A 100 -5.98 10.55 -4.60
CA VAL A 100 -6.29 9.20 -4.15
C VAL A 100 -7.80 8.97 -4.35
N ALA A 101 -8.14 8.20 -5.38
CA ALA A 101 -9.52 7.86 -5.77
C ALA A 101 -10.10 6.73 -4.90
N GLY A 102 -9.26 5.92 -4.27
CA GLY A 102 -9.72 4.85 -3.39
C GLY A 102 -8.60 4.21 -2.56
N VAL A 103 -9.02 3.49 -1.53
CA VAL A 103 -8.14 2.77 -0.60
C VAL A 103 -8.68 1.35 -0.43
N VAL A 104 -7.81 0.36 -0.65
CA VAL A 104 -8.15 -1.06 -0.56
C VAL A 104 -7.33 -1.70 0.56
N LEU A 105 -8.05 -2.12 1.60
CA LEU A 105 -7.48 -2.70 2.82
C LEU A 105 -7.79 -4.20 2.86
N ASN A 106 -6.89 -5.03 2.35
CA ASN A 106 -7.08 -6.48 2.38
C ASN A 106 -6.61 -7.05 3.73
N GLN A 107 -7.56 -7.50 4.55
CA GLN A 107 -7.32 -8.07 5.89
C GLN A 107 -6.35 -7.21 6.74
N PRO A 108 -6.70 -5.95 7.03
CA PRO A 108 -5.76 -5.04 7.69
C PRO A 108 -5.33 -5.52 9.07
N PHE A 109 -4.03 -5.46 9.32
CA PHE A 109 -3.45 -5.87 10.59
C PHE A 109 -3.60 -4.77 11.64
N PHE A 110 -4.63 -4.88 12.46
CA PHE A 110 -4.83 -4.05 13.65
C PHE A 110 -4.86 -4.92 14.90
N GLY A 111 -4.49 -4.33 16.03
CA GLY A 111 -4.51 -5.01 17.32
C GLY A 111 -4.81 -4.03 18.45
N GLY A 112 -5.05 -4.58 19.63
CA GLY A 112 -5.31 -3.81 20.84
C GLY A 112 -5.00 -4.61 22.10
N LYS A 113 -4.91 -3.94 23.25
CA LYS A 113 -4.68 -4.61 24.54
C LYS A 113 -5.82 -5.58 24.90
N LYS A 114 -7.05 -5.18 24.58
CA LYS A 114 -8.24 -6.00 24.80
C LYS A 114 -8.44 -6.92 23.60
N ARG A 115 -8.49 -8.22 23.85
CA ARG A 115 -8.80 -9.21 22.83
C ARG A 115 -10.23 -9.02 22.30
N THR A 116 -10.36 -9.19 21.01
CA THR A 116 -11.61 -9.25 20.26
C THR A 116 -12.27 -10.63 20.41
N LYS A 117 -13.54 -10.74 20.03
CA LYS A 117 -14.26 -12.02 20.07
C LYS A 117 -13.61 -13.09 19.18
N SER A 118 -13.12 -12.69 18.01
CA SER A 118 -12.40 -13.57 17.07
C SER A 118 -11.06 -14.08 17.61
N GLU A 119 -10.44 -13.37 18.56
CA GLU A 119 -9.20 -13.82 19.22
C GLU A 119 -9.46 -14.68 20.47
N LEU A 120 -10.70 -14.72 20.96
CA LEU A 120 -11.11 -15.49 22.13
C LEU A 120 -11.78 -16.82 21.78
N SER A 121 -12.35 -16.92 20.58
CA SER A 121 -13.12 -18.08 20.14
C SER A 121 -12.34 -18.79 19.04
N PRO A 122 -12.07 -20.11 19.13
CA PRO A 122 -11.64 -20.87 17.96
C PRO A 122 -12.72 -20.71 16.89
N VAL A 123 -12.32 -20.41 15.65
CA VAL A 123 -13.26 -20.40 14.53
C VAL A 123 -13.83 -21.82 14.42
N GLU A 124 -15.12 -22.00 14.67
CA GLU A 124 -15.83 -23.21 14.24
C GLU A 124 -15.82 -23.20 12.71
N ILE A 125 -14.87 -23.93 12.13
CA ILE A 125 -14.86 -24.20 10.70
C ILE A 125 -15.99 -25.21 10.49
N SER A 126 -17.19 -24.75 10.13
CA SER A 126 -18.22 -25.65 9.61
C SER A 126 -17.67 -26.25 8.32
N ARG A 127 -17.38 -27.55 8.34
CA ARG A 127 -17.03 -28.32 7.16
C ARG A 127 -18.24 -28.54 6.28
#